data_AF-A0A5Q4FXP4-F1
#
_entry.id   AF-A0A5Q4FXP4-F1
#
_cell.length_a   1.000
_cell.length_b   1.000
_cell.length_c   1.000
_cell.angle_alpha   90.00
_cell.angle_beta   90.00
_cell.angle_gamma   90.00
#
_symmetry.space_group_name_H-M   'P 1'
#
loop_
_entity.id
_entity.type
_entity.pdbx_description
1 polymer ?
#
loop_
_entity_poly.entity_id
_entity_poly.type
_entity_poly.pdbx_seq_one_letter_code
_entity_poly.pdbx_strand_id
1 'polypeptide(L)'
;MLLLIAAGCGPDEPEPQADPADQERIAELEASLAEAEERIRDLEVDNENLQAALEAAQDADEDGTPDEDDPDADPNGDTEPADTAIDPAQQRTAEGLIDQLRARILQAEDREVPDEWEPGSTMWQPFEVPSAVAGTYDTPGEVMTALATEIEAAALGTEQWETTIRVLLDEDDPDLAYGAVLSWGFLDDSVAGRDVRITLTRTDDERWQPGGAEQRFHCRRGVSDDGEVCV
;
A
#
# COMPACT_ATOMS: atom_id res chain seq x y z
N MET A 1 -87.85 7.18 -16.56
CA MET A 1 -87.56 6.03 -15.67
C MET A 1 -86.05 5.95 -15.55
N LEU A 2 -85.53 6.49 -14.43
CA LEU A 2 -84.13 6.42 -14.01
C LEU A 2 -83.74 4.97 -13.65
N LEU A 3 -82.44 4.68 -13.73
CA LEU A 3 -81.59 3.78 -12.90
C LEU A 3 -80.57 3.07 -13.81
N LEU A 4 -79.29 2.90 -13.47
CA LEU A 4 -78.39 3.52 -12.49
C LEU A 4 -76.99 3.00 -12.88
N ILE A 5 -75.98 3.86 -12.83
CA ILE A 5 -74.58 3.55 -13.09
C ILE A 5 -74.05 2.72 -11.91
N ALA A 6 -73.56 1.51 -12.15
CA ALA A 6 -72.81 0.73 -11.16
C ALA A 6 -71.32 1.09 -11.28
N ALA A 7 -70.89 2.06 -10.49
CA ALA A 7 -69.48 2.26 -10.17
C ALA A 7 -69.02 1.11 -9.27
N GLY A 8 -68.01 0.37 -9.71
CA GLY A 8 -67.37 -0.66 -8.90
C GLY A 8 -66.55 -0.01 -7.78
N CYS A 9 -67.07 -0.04 -6.56
CA CYS A 9 -66.26 0.00 -5.35
C CYS A 9 -65.55 -1.36 -5.22
N GLY A 10 -64.28 -1.41 -5.63
CA GLY A 10 -63.36 -2.39 -5.06
C GLY A 10 -63.12 -2.03 -3.58
N PRO A 11 -63.01 -3.00 -2.67
CA PRO A 11 -62.64 -2.71 -1.29
C PRO A 11 -61.27 -2.01 -1.29
N ASP A 12 -61.17 -0.87 -0.60
CA ASP A 12 -59.90 -0.24 -0.24
C ASP A 12 -59.02 -1.32 0.41
N GLU A 13 -58.00 -1.79 -0.30
CA GLU A 13 -56.96 -2.61 0.29
C GLU A 13 -56.24 -1.71 1.31
N PRO A 14 -56.10 -2.15 2.58
CA PRO A 14 -55.39 -1.37 3.56
C PRO A 14 -53.96 -1.19 3.04
N GLU A 15 -53.53 0.06 2.87
CA GLU A 15 -52.14 0.37 2.53
C GLU A 15 -51.23 -0.41 3.47
N PRO A 16 -50.18 -1.09 2.95
CA PRO A 16 -49.28 -1.87 3.78
C PRO A 16 -48.66 -0.93 4.82
N GLN A 17 -49.13 -1.03 6.06
CA GLN A 17 -48.57 -0.29 7.17
C GLN A 17 -47.14 -0.79 7.32
N ALA A 18 -46.17 0.11 7.14
CA ALA A 18 -44.75 -0.19 7.26
C ALA A 18 -44.50 -0.90 8.59
N ASP A 19 -43.82 -2.04 8.53
CA ASP A 19 -43.51 -2.85 9.71
C ASP A 19 -42.82 -1.96 10.75
N PRO A 20 -43.29 -1.92 12.00
CA PRO A 20 -42.63 -1.14 13.05
C PRO A 20 -41.13 -1.48 13.20
N ALA A 21 -40.71 -2.72 12.88
CA ALA A 21 -39.30 -3.10 12.87
C ALA A 21 -38.50 -2.39 11.76
N ASP A 22 -39.11 -2.18 10.59
CA ASP A 22 -38.48 -1.45 9.48
C ASP A 22 -38.39 0.05 9.81
N GLN A 23 -39.39 0.61 10.50
CA GLN A 23 -39.36 2.01 10.95
C GLN A 23 -38.27 2.26 11.99
N GLU A 24 -38.06 1.34 12.93
CA GLU A 24 -36.99 1.42 13.92
C GLU A 24 -35.61 1.35 13.26
N ARG A 25 -35.44 0.44 12.29
CA ARG A 25 -34.19 0.31 11.53
C ARG A 25 -33.88 1.55 10.69
N ILE A 26 -34.89 2.17 10.07
CA ILE A 26 -34.71 3.41 9.31
C ILE A 26 -34.23 4.53 10.25
N ALA A 27 -34.86 4.68 11.42
CA ALA A 27 -34.45 5.70 12.39
C ALA A 27 -33.01 5.50 12.90
N GLU A 28 -32.58 4.25 13.12
CA GLU A 28 -31.20 3.92 13.48
C GLU A 28 -30.21 4.30 12.36
N LEU A 29 -30.54 3.98 11.11
CA LEU A 29 -29.71 4.30 9.95
C LEU A 29 -29.62 5.82 9.72
N GLU A 30 -30.72 6.56 9.90
CA GLU A 30 -30.72 8.03 9.81
C GLU A 30 -29.86 8.67 10.90
N ALA A 31 -29.90 8.14 12.13
CA ALA A 31 -29.03 8.61 13.21
C ALA A 31 -27.55 8.32 12.93
N SER A 32 -27.22 7.11 12.44
CA SER A 32 -25.86 6.75 12.06
C SER A 32 -25.34 7.58 10.89
N LEU A 33 -26.19 7.90 9.91
CA LEU A 33 -25.84 8.78 8.80
C LEU A 33 -25.50 10.20 9.30
N ALA A 34 -26.32 10.75 10.20
CA ALA A 34 -26.08 12.07 10.77
C ALA A 34 -24.75 12.13 11.55
N GLU A 35 -24.41 11.09 12.31
CA GLU A 35 -23.11 10.97 13.00
C GLU A 35 -21.94 10.90 12.02
N ALA A 36 -22.08 10.13 10.94
CA ALA A 36 -21.05 10.03 9.90
C ALA A 36 -20.84 11.36 9.18
N GLU A 37 -21.92 12.09 8.86
CA GLU A 37 -21.86 13.41 8.23
C GLU A 37 -21.20 14.46 9.13
N GLU A 38 -21.44 14.41 10.44
CA GLU A 38 -20.75 15.27 11.42
C GLU A 38 -19.24 14.97 11.46
N ARG A 39 -18.87 13.68 11.54
CA ARG A 39 -17.47 13.27 11.54
C ARG A 39 -16.73 13.66 10.26
N ILE A 40 -17.37 13.57 9.10
CA ILE A 40 -16.77 14.00 7.83
C ILE A 40 -16.48 15.50 7.89
N ARG A 41 -17.44 16.31 8.35
CA ARG A 41 -17.26 17.77 8.48
C ARG A 41 -16.09 18.13 9.39
N ASP A 42 -15.96 17.45 10.52
CA ASP A 42 -14.84 17.67 11.45
C ASP A 42 -13.49 17.33 10.78
N LEU A 43 -13.42 16.22 10.05
CA LEU A 43 -12.22 15.81 9.33
C LEU A 43 -11.87 16.77 8.17
N GLU A 44 -12.86 17.34 7.49
CA GLU A 44 -12.63 18.36 6.46
C GLU A 44 -11.99 19.62 7.06
N VAL A 45 -12.51 20.08 8.20
CA VAL A 45 -11.94 21.23 8.94
C VAL A 45 -10.51 20.93 9.41
N ASP A 46 -10.25 19.73 9.94
CA ASP A 46 -8.90 19.34 10.35
C ASP A 46 -7.92 19.30 9.18
N ASN A 47 -8.35 18.81 8.00
CA ASN A 47 -7.51 18.82 6.80
C ASN A 47 -7.19 20.24 6.33
N GLU A 48 -8.17 21.15 6.32
CA GLU A 48 -7.94 22.56 5.99
C GLU A 48 -6.93 23.21 6.95
N ASN A 49 -7.06 22.94 8.25
CA ASN A 49 -6.12 23.45 9.26
C ASN A 49 -4.69 22.91 9.07
N LEU A 50 -4.56 21.61 8.76
CA LEU A 50 -3.26 20.99 8.50
C LEU A 50 -2.61 21.52 7.22
N GLN A 51 -3.39 21.74 6.16
CA GLN A 51 -2.90 22.35 4.92
C GLN A 51 -2.37 23.76 5.17
N ALA A 52 -3.12 24.59 5.89
CA ALA A 52 -2.69 25.94 6.24
C ALA A 52 -1.42 25.95 7.12
N ALA A 53 -1.29 24.99 8.05
CA ALA A 53 -0.08 24.85 8.86
C ALA A 53 1.14 24.44 8.03
N LEU A 54 0.95 23.57 7.03
CA LEU A 54 2.01 23.13 6.14
C LEU A 54 2.48 24.26 5.21
N GLU A 55 1.56 25.02 4.63
CA GLU A 55 1.88 26.21 3.82
C GLU A 55 2.66 27.25 4.64
N ALA A 56 2.21 27.54 5.87
CA ALA A 56 2.91 28.46 6.76
C ALA A 56 4.33 27.99 7.17
N ALA A 57 4.56 26.67 7.24
CA ALA A 57 5.88 26.12 7.51
C ALA A 57 6.81 26.23 6.30
N GLN A 58 6.28 26.00 5.09
CA GLN A 58 7.03 26.15 3.84
C GLN A 58 7.44 27.61 3.59
N ASP A 59 6.53 28.55 3.83
CA ASP A 59 6.82 29.99 3.71
C ASP A 59 7.89 30.46 4.73
N ALA A 60 7.99 29.80 5.89
CA ALA A 60 8.99 30.12 6.91
C ALA A 60 10.41 29.65 6.53
N ASP A 61 10.53 28.61 5.70
CA ASP A 61 11.82 28.09 5.22
C ASP A 61 12.35 28.87 3.99
N GLU A 62 11.49 29.53 3.20
CA GLU A 62 11.90 30.32 2.02
C GLU A 62 12.54 31.69 2.35
N ASP A 63 12.42 32.20 3.59
CA ASP A 63 13.09 33.44 4.04
C ASP A 63 14.54 33.23 4.52
N GLY A 64 15.07 32.00 4.39
CA GLY A 64 16.47 31.67 4.62
C GLY A 64 17.40 32.19 3.51
N THR A 65 17.71 33.49 3.55
CA THR A 65 18.77 34.10 2.73
C THR A 65 20.08 33.31 2.85
N PRO A 66 20.70 32.88 1.73
CA PRO A 66 22.07 32.39 1.76
C PRO A 66 23.00 33.57 2.09
N ASP A 67 23.61 33.58 3.28
CA ASP A 67 24.75 34.44 3.59
C ASP A 67 25.96 33.92 2.78
N GLU A 68 26.05 34.32 1.51
CA GLU A 68 27.28 34.25 0.72
C GLU A 68 28.21 35.39 1.15
N ASP A 69 29.04 35.19 2.18
CA ASP A 69 30.35 35.85 2.34
C ASP A 69 31.01 35.43 3.68
N ASP A 70 31.55 34.20 3.75
CA ASP A 70 32.61 33.87 4.72
C ASP A 70 33.91 33.52 3.98
N PRO A 71 34.90 34.44 3.94
CA PRO A 71 36.19 34.21 3.29
C PRO A 71 37.17 33.35 4.10
N ASP A 72 36.79 32.77 5.24
CA ASP A 72 37.66 31.95 6.10
C ASP A 72 37.32 30.44 6.10
N ALA A 73 36.75 29.91 5.01
CA ALA A 73 36.55 28.47 4.85
C ALA A 73 37.89 27.70 4.78
N ASP A 74 38.19 26.98 5.87
CA ASP A 74 39.32 26.07 6.04
C ASP A 74 39.36 25.01 4.92
N PRO A 75 40.49 24.83 4.21
CA PRO A 75 40.62 23.85 3.13
C PRO A 75 40.66 22.38 3.62
N ASN A 76 40.62 22.12 4.92
CA ASN A 76 40.44 20.78 5.46
C ASN A 76 38.96 20.54 5.74
N GLY A 77 38.24 20.18 4.67
CA GLY A 77 36.84 19.81 4.72
C GLY A 77 36.57 18.70 5.73
N ASP A 78 36.03 19.10 6.88
CA ASP A 78 35.10 18.26 7.60
C ASP A 78 33.95 17.97 6.64
N THR A 79 33.96 16.75 6.12
CA THR A 79 32.85 16.22 5.33
C THR A 79 31.67 16.18 6.29
N GLU A 80 30.73 17.12 6.11
CA GLU A 80 29.40 16.97 6.71
C GLU A 80 28.94 15.53 6.44
N PRO A 81 28.40 14.82 7.45
CA PRO A 81 27.88 13.48 7.21
C PRO A 81 26.87 13.61 6.08
N ALA A 82 27.15 12.93 4.97
CA ALA A 82 26.25 12.89 3.83
C ALA A 82 24.86 12.58 4.39
N ASP A 83 23.91 13.46 4.12
CA ASP A 83 22.52 13.27 4.48
C ASP A 83 22.05 11.95 3.83
N THR A 84 22.14 10.85 4.57
CA THR A 84 21.75 9.50 4.14
C THR A 84 20.24 9.31 4.25
N ALA A 85 19.46 10.41 4.31
CA ALA A 85 18.03 10.38 4.17
C ALA A 85 17.67 9.88 2.76
N ILE A 86 17.51 8.57 2.63
CA ILE A 86 16.87 7.97 1.46
C ILE A 86 15.42 8.44 1.48
N ASP A 87 15.09 9.41 0.62
CA ASP A 87 13.72 9.84 0.41
C ASP A 87 12.92 8.66 -0.16
N PRO A 88 11.95 8.10 0.58
CA PRO A 88 11.21 6.95 0.11
C PRO A 88 10.39 7.32 -1.14
N ALA A 89 10.45 6.47 -2.17
CA ALA A 89 9.67 6.68 -3.38
C ALA A 89 8.18 6.77 -3.07
N GLN A 90 7.48 7.64 -3.81
CA GLN A 90 6.05 7.86 -3.65
C GLN A 90 5.28 6.54 -3.79
N GLN A 91 4.43 6.21 -2.81
CA GLN A 91 3.73 4.92 -2.73
C GLN A 91 2.87 4.56 -3.96
N ARG A 92 2.50 5.56 -4.77
CA ARG A 92 1.70 5.39 -6.00
C ARG A 92 2.52 5.18 -7.26
N THR A 93 3.84 5.01 -7.16
CA THR A 93 4.70 4.71 -8.31
C THR A 93 5.12 3.24 -8.30
N ALA A 94 5.58 2.74 -9.45
CA ALA A 94 6.15 1.39 -9.55
C ALA A 94 7.35 1.19 -8.61
N GLU A 95 8.11 2.26 -8.35
CA GLU A 95 9.20 2.26 -7.36
C GLU A 95 8.64 2.18 -5.93
N GLY A 96 7.66 3.03 -5.59
CA GLY A 96 7.01 3.01 -4.27
C GLY A 96 6.29 1.71 -3.94
N LEU A 97 5.88 0.92 -4.94
CA LEU A 97 5.36 -0.44 -4.76
C LEU A 97 6.34 -1.31 -3.95
N ILE A 98 7.64 -1.11 -4.11
CA ILE A 98 8.70 -1.95 -3.54
C ILE A 98 9.67 -1.18 -2.62
N ASP A 99 9.54 0.14 -2.49
CA ASP A 99 10.57 0.99 -1.88
C ASP A 99 10.38 1.33 -0.39
N GLN A 100 9.17 1.16 0.17
CA GLN A 100 8.87 1.58 1.56
C GLN A 100 9.76 0.96 2.67
N LEU A 101 10.64 0.00 2.35
CA LEU A 101 11.49 -0.66 3.36
C LEU A 101 13.00 -0.68 3.10
N ARG A 102 13.50 -0.04 2.04
CA ARG A 102 14.93 0.29 1.97
C ARG A 102 15.30 1.20 3.14
N ALA A 103 14.39 2.11 3.48
CA ALA A 103 14.50 3.04 4.59
C ALA A 103 14.61 2.35 5.97
N ARG A 104 13.96 1.21 6.24
CA ARG A 104 14.01 0.57 7.59
C ARG A 104 15.23 -0.32 7.84
N ILE A 105 15.78 -0.96 6.81
CA ILE A 105 17.05 -1.70 6.97
C ILE A 105 18.19 -0.70 7.23
N LEU A 106 18.15 0.46 6.58
CA LEU A 106 19.20 1.47 6.66
C LEU A 106 19.02 2.45 7.84
N GLN A 107 17.80 2.67 8.33
CA GLN A 107 17.55 3.37 9.61
C GLN A 107 17.86 2.52 10.85
N ALA A 108 18.49 1.35 10.68
CA ALA A 108 18.91 0.48 11.78
C ALA A 108 20.16 0.98 12.53
N GLU A 109 20.28 2.29 12.77
CA GLU A 109 21.24 2.84 13.74
C GLU A 109 21.04 2.24 15.16
N ASP A 110 19.87 1.63 15.40
CA ASP A 110 19.49 0.97 16.66
C ASP A 110 19.73 -0.56 16.73
N ARG A 111 20.25 -1.22 15.68
CA ARG A 111 20.64 -2.64 15.75
C ARG A 111 22.15 -2.78 15.66
N GLU A 112 22.73 -3.56 16.57
CA GLU A 112 24.12 -4.05 16.56
C GLU A 112 24.37 -4.89 15.27
N VAL A 113 24.46 -4.22 14.13
CA VAL A 113 25.00 -4.77 12.90
C VAL A 113 26.51 -4.57 13.01
N PRO A 114 27.32 -5.64 12.99
CA PRO A 114 28.77 -5.50 12.99
C PRO A 114 29.25 -4.58 11.87
N ASP A 115 30.25 -3.75 12.14
CA ASP A 115 30.78 -2.77 11.17
C ASP A 115 31.25 -3.43 9.86
N GLU A 116 31.59 -4.73 9.90
CA GLU A 116 31.97 -5.51 8.72
C GLU A 116 30.79 -5.98 7.83
N TRP A 117 29.54 -5.76 8.25
CA TRP A 117 28.35 -6.15 7.48
C TRP A 117 27.85 -4.96 6.67
N GLU A 118 27.55 -5.23 5.40
CA GLU A 118 27.03 -4.25 4.46
C GLU A 118 25.65 -4.70 3.97
N PRO A 119 24.56 -4.45 4.74
CA PRO A 119 23.22 -4.88 4.36
C PRO A 119 22.84 -4.40 2.95
N GLY A 120 22.09 -5.23 2.23
CA GLY A 120 21.69 -4.92 0.87
C GLY A 120 20.52 -5.76 0.39
N SER A 121 20.25 -5.71 -0.91
CA SER A 121 19.24 -6.56 -1.54
C SER A 121 19.84 -7.24 -2.77
N THR A 122 19.47 -8.49 -3.02
CA THR A 122 19.85 -9.18 -4.26
C THR A 122 19.20 -8.50 -5.46
N MET A 123 19.74 -8.77 -6.65
CA MET A 123 19.06 -8.47 -7.90
C MET A 123 17.71 -9.20 -7.97
N TRP A 124 16.78 -8.64 -8.74
CA TRP A 124 15.56 -9.34 -9.10
C TRP A 124 15.89 -10.55 -9.97
N GLN A 125 15.35 -11.70 -9.58
CA GLN A 125 15.51 -12.96 -10.30
C GLN A 125 14.13 -13.50 -10.72
N PRO A 126 14.03 -14.22 -11.84
CA PRO A 126 12.78 -14.85 -12.24
C PRO A 126 12.21 -15.73 -11.13
N PHE A 127 10.91 -15.61 -10.90
CA PHE A 127 10.16 -16.41 -9.93
C PHE A 127 9.03 -17.15 -10.64
N GLU A 128 8.92 -18.45 -10.39
CA GLU A 128 7.82 -19.25 -10.92
C GLU A 128 6.60 -19.08 -10.03
N VAL A 129 5.53 -18.53 -10.60
CA VAL A 129 4.25 -18.37 -9.90
C VAL A 129 3.70 -19.75 -9.52
N PRO A 130 3.37 -20.01 -8.25
CA PRO A 130 2.84 -21.30 -7.83
C PRO A 130 1.59 -21.67 -8.63
N SER A 131 1.48 -22.93 -9.07
CA SER A 131 0.35 -23.38 -9.89
C SER A 131 -1.02 -23.22 -9.22
N ALA A 132 -1.06 -23.13 -7.88
CA ALA A 132 -2.27 -22.87 -7.11
C ALA A 132 -2.81 -21.43 -7.29
N VAL A 133 -1.96 -20.50 -7.73
CA VAL A 133 -2.32 -19.11 -8.08
C VAL A 133 -2.76 -19.01 -9.55
N ALA A 134 -2.59 -20.07 -10.35
CA ALA A 134 -3.00 -20.05 -11.74
C ALA A 134 -4.53 -19.99 -11.87
N GLY A 135 -5.02 -19.10 -12.74
CA GLY A 135 -6.46 -18.94 -12.97
C GLY A 135 -6.83 -17.50 -13.30
N THR A 136 -8.12 -17.21 -13.15
CA THR A 136 -8.69 -15.88 -13.35
C THR A 136 -9.43 -15.45 -12.08
N TYR A 137 -9.29 -14.19 -11.71
CA TYR A 137 -9.80 -13.61 -10.47
C TYR A 137 -10.63 -12.35 -10.74
N ASP A 138 -11.51 -11.96 -9.82
CA ASP A 138 -12.37 -10.81 -10.04
C ASP A 138 -11.61 -9.49 -9.82
N THR A 139 -10.59 -9.50 -8.97
CA THR A 139 -9.75 -8.31 -8.72
C THR A 139 -8.26 -8.67 -8.68
N PRO A 140 -7.33 -7.71 -8.91
CA PRO A 140 -5.90 -7.95 -8.75
C PRO A 140 -5.55 -8.31 -7.30
N GLY A 141 -6.27 -7.75 -6.33
CA GLY A 141 -6.07 -8.01 -4.91
C GLY A 141 -6.33 -9.47 -4.53
N GLU A 142 -7.27 -10.14 -5.20
CA GLU A 142 -7.50 -11.57 -5.01
C GLU A 142 -6.34 -12.42 -5.52
N VAL A 143 -5.77 -12.06 -6.69
CA VAL A 143 -4.56 -12.73 -7.21
C VAL A 143 -3.43 -12.61 -6.18
N MET A 144 -3.23 -11.41 -5.63
CA MET A 144 -2.15 -11.14 -4.68
C MET A 144 -2.36 -11.82 -3.33
N THR A 145 -3.61 -11.94 -2.88
CA THR A 145 -3.95 -12.67 -1.65
C THR A 145 -3.68 -14.17 -1.81
N ALA A 146 -4.05 -14.74 -2.96
CA ALA A 146 -3.73 -16.12 -3.30
C ALA A 146 -2.22 -16.34 -3.37
N LEU A 147 -1.48 -15.44 -4.04
CA LEU A 147 -0.02 -15.50 -4.11
C LEU A 147 0.62 -15.45 -2.72
N ALA A 148 0.22 -14.48 -1.89
CA ALA A 148 0.75 -14.32 -0.54
C ALA A 148 0.55 -15.59 0.30
N THR A 149 -0.63 -16.19 0.23
CA THR A 149 -0.97 -17.43 0.95
C THR A 149 -0.06 -18.60 0.53
N GLU A 150 0.19 -18.74 -0.77
CA GLU A 150 1.03 -19.84 -1.29
C GLU A 150 2.51 -19.65 -0.94
N ILE A 151 2.99 -18.41 -0.85
CA ILE A 151 4.41 -18.15 -0.56
C ILE A 151 4.71 -17.95 0.92
N GLU A 152 3.73 -17.65 1.78
CA GLU A 152 3.91 -17.35 3.21
C GLU A 152 4.71 -18.44 3.95
N ALA A 153 4.32 -19.70 3.81
CA ALA A 153 5.01 -20.81 4.47
C ALA A 153 6.44 -21.05 3.96
N ALA A 154 6.75 -20.59 2.74
CA ALA A 154 8.04 -20.78 2.07
C ALA A 154 8.89 -19.50 2.04
N ALA A 155 8.38 -18.37 2.52
CA ALA A 155 9.03 -17.08 2.36
C ALA A 155 10.25 -16.94 3.28
N LEU A 156 10.05 -17.02 4.60
CA LEU A 156 11.10 -16.78 5.60
C LEU A 156 11.02 -17.74 6.80
N GLY A 157 10.33 -18.88 6.65
CA GLY A 157 10.17 -19.85 7.72
C GLY A 157 9.29 -19.33 8.87
N THR A 158 9.60 -19.73 10.10
CA THR A 158 8.78 -19.43 11.29
C THR A 158 9.04 -18.06 11.92
N GLU A 159 10.11 -17.37 11.52
CA GLU A 159 10.50 -16.08 12.09
C GLU A 159 10.04 -14.90 11.22
N GLN A 160 9.02 -15.11 10.37
CA GLN A 160 8.34 -14.04 9.68
C GLN A 160 7.44 -13.26 10.64
N TRP A 161 7.59 -11.94 10.69
CA TRP A 161 6.78 -11.07 11.55
C TRP A 161 5.92 -10.06 10.79
N GLU A 162 6.18 -9.83 9.50
CA GLU A 162 5.40 -8.90 8.68
C GLU A 162 5.28 -9.40 7.24
N THR A 163 4.09 -9.20 6.66
CA THR A 163 3.85 -9.35 5.22
C THR A 163 2.94 -8.24 4.75
N THR A 164 3.38 -7.54 3.71
CA THR A 164 2.66 -6.43 3.09
C THR A 164 2.33 -6.80 1.66
N ILE A 165 1.07 -6.62 1.29
CA ILE A 165 0.59 -6.83 -0.08
C ILE A 165 0.30 -5.46 -0.69
N ARG A 166 0.77 -5.21 -1.90
CA ARG A 166 0.47 -3.99 -2.66
C ARG A 166 0.04 -4.31 -4.09
N VAL A 167 -0.81 -3.46 -4.62
CA VAL A 167 -1.27 -3.48 -6.00
C VAL A 167 -1.18 -2.06 -6.55
N LEU A 168 -0.60 -1.93 -7.73
CA LEU A 168 -0.58 -0.72 -8.53
C LEU A 168 -1.24 -1.02 -9.87
N LEU A 169 -2.33 -0.33 -10.18
CA LEU A 169 -2.88 -0.33 -11.53
C LEU A 169 -2.02 0.58 -12.40
N ASP A 170 -1.75 0.16 -13.64
CA ASP A 170 -1.05 1.00 -14.59
C ASP A 170 -1.97 2.15 -15.03
N GLU A 171 -1.46 3.39 -15.00
CA GLU A 171 -2.25 4.58 -15.33
C GLU A 171 -2.49 4.72 -16.85
N ASP A 172 -1.57 4.18 -17.66
CA ASP A 172 -1.62 4.24 -19.11
C ASP A 172 -2.32 3.02 -19.73
N ASP A 173 -2.36 1.89 -19.01
CA ASP A 173 -3.01 0.65 -19.44
C ASP A 173 -3.94 0.06 -18.35
N PRO A 174 -5.27 0.25 -18.44
CA PRO A 174 -6.21 -0.25 -17.43
C PRO A 174 -6.32 -1.77 -17.39
N ASP A 175 -5.73 -2.48 -18.36
CA ASP A 175 -5.68 -3.94 -18.41
C ASP A 175 -4.36 -4.49 -17.84
N LEU A 176 -3.51 -3.62 -17.30
CA LEU A 176 -2.23 -3.95 -16.69
C LEU A 176 -2.18 -3.51 -15.23
N ALA A 177 -1.63 -4.37 -14.38
CA ALA A 177 -1.34 -4.04 -12.99
C ALA A 177 -0.07 -4.74 -12.52
N TYR A 178 0.52 -4.20 -11.46
CA TYR A 178 1.69 -4.73 -10.79
C TYR A 178 1.35 -5.02 -9.34
N GLY A 179 1.65 -6.24 -8.90
CA GLY A 179 1.49 -6.66 -7.53
C GLY A 179 2.82 -6.89 -6.86
N ALA A 180 2.91 -6.64 -5.55
CA ALA A 180 4.05 -7.04 -4.75
C ALA A 180 3.61 -7.67 -3.43
N VAL A 181 4.30 -8.74 -3.02
CA VAL A 181 4.27 -9.30 -1.67
C VAL A 181 5.64 -9.03 -1.06
N LEU A 182 5.68 -8.28 0.03
CA LEU A 182 6.89 -7.89 0.75
C LEU A 182 6.87 -8.58 2.11
N SER A 183 7.78 -9.52 2.35
CA SER A 183 7.84 -10.31 3.58
C SER A 183 9.09 -9.98 4.39
N TRP A 184 8.93 -9.83 5.70
CA TRP A 184 10.00 -9.53 6.64
C TRP A 184 10.05 -10.54 7.76
N GLY A 185 11.26 -11.00 8.03
CA GLY A 185 11.52 -12.22 8.78
C GLY A 185 12.98 -12.60 8.71
N PHE A 186 13.42 -13.48 9.60
CA PHE A 186 14.73 -14.11 9.43
C PHE A 186 14.53 -15.53 8.92
N LEU A 187 15.06 -15.81 7.73
CA LEU A 187 15.21 -17.19 7.28
C LEU A 187 16.43 -17.83 7.96
N ASP A 188 17.51 -17.06 8.02
CA ASP A 188 18.77 -17.37 8.69
C ASP A 188 19.48 -16.06 9.10
N ASP A 189 20.78 -16.15 9.40
CA ASP A 189 21.59 -15.00 9.81
C ASP A 189 22.05 -14.10 8.64
N SER A 190 21.80 -14.51 7.39
CA SER A 190 22.10 -13.80 6.15
C SER A 190 20.86 -13.12 5.52
N VAL A 191 19.67 -13.72 5.62
CA VAL A 191 18.43 -13.24 4.98
C VAL A 191 17.47 -12.62 6.00
N ALA A 192 17.09 -11.36 5.77
CA ALA A 192 16.19 -10.55 6.60
C ALA A 192 14.84 -10.21 5.95
N GLY A 193 14.62 -10.65 4.71
CA GLY A 193 13.38 -10.36 3.99
C GLY A 193 13.35 -10.97 2.60
N ARG A 194 12.17 -11.02 2.01
CA ARG A 194 11.94 -11.48 0.65
C ARG A 194 10.82 -10.66 0.02
N ASP A 195 11.07 -10.16 -1.19
CA ASP A 195 10.04 -9.52 -1.99
C ASP A 195 9.73 -10.40 -3.21
N VAL A 196 8.46 -10.48 -3.57
CA VAL A 196 7.99 -11.04 -4.83
C VAL A 196 7.16 -9.99 -5.53
N ARG A 197 7.49 -9.67 -6.79
CA ARG A 197 6.67 -8.82 -7.65
C ARG A 197 6.13 -9.62 -8.82
N ILE A 198 4.93 -9.28 -9.27
CA ILE A 198 4.23 -9.98 -10.35
C ILE A 198 3.49 -8.98 -11.24
N THR A 199 3.47 -9.25 -12.53
CA THR A 199 2.61 -8.55 -13.48
C THR A 199 1.26 -9.24 -13.54
N LEU A 200 0.17 -8.47 -13.59
CA LEU A 200 -1.20 -8.96 -13.67
C LEU A 200 -1.84 -8.39 -14.94
N THR A 201 -2.54 -9.22 -15.70
CA THR A 201 -3.24 -8.78 -16.92
C THR A 201 -4.73 -9.04 -16.80
N ARG A 202 -5.54 -8.07 -17.21
CA ARG A 202 -6.97 -8.26 -17.39
C ARG A 202 -7.24 -9.04 -18.67
N THR A 203 -8.17 -9.98 -18.57
CA THR A 203 -8.65 -10.83 -19.66
C THR A 203 -9.88 -10.22 -20.33
N ASP A 204 -10.27 -10.73 -21.50
CA ASP A 204 -11.46 -10.27 -22.24
C ASP A 204 -12.77 -10.38 -21.43
N ASP A 205 -12.82 -11.26 -20.43
CA ASP A 205 -13.95 -11.44 -19.51
C ASP A 205 -13.89 -10.50 -18.29
N GLU A 206 -13.10 -9.42 -18.36
CA GLU A 206 -12.89 -8.42 -17.29
C GLU A 206 -12.22 -8.97 -16.00
N ARG A 207 -11.71 -10.21 -16.04
CA ARG A 207 -11.05 -10.88 -14.91
C ARG A 207 -9.53 -10.80 -14.99
N TRP A 208 -8.85 -10.88 -13.86
CA TRP A 208 -7.40 -10.74 -13.73
C TRP A 208 -6.69 -12.08 -13.71
N GLN A 209 -5.55 -12.16 -14.38
CA GLN A 209 -4.70 -13.35 -14.44
C GLN A 209 -3.26 -13.00 -14.05
N PRO A 210 -2.56 -13.86 -13.28
CA PRO A 210 -1.13 -13.69 -13.02
C PRO A 210 -0.28 -13.88 -14.29
N GLY A 211 0.70 -13.00 -14.46
CA GLY A 211 1.71 -13.04 -15.51
C GLY A 211 3.09 -13.45 -14.98
N GLY A 212 4.14 -12.81 -15.50
CA GLY A 212 5.52 -13.04 -15.06
C GLY A 212 5.76 -12.53 -13.65
N ALA A 213 6.61 -13.23 -12.89
CA ALA A 213 7.00 -12.83 -11.55
C ALA A 213 8.51 -12.84 -11.37
N GLU A 214 8.97 -12.02 -10.43
CA GLU A 214 10.35 -11.91 -10.02
C GLU A 214 10.43 -11.84 -8.49
N GLN A 215 11.56 -12.24 -7.93
CA GLN A 215 11.83 -12.16 -6.51
C GLN A 215 13.19 -11.53 -6.22
N ARG A 216 13.35 -10.98 -5.02
CA ARG A 216 14.64 -10.59 -4.44
C ARG A 216 14.67 -10.88 -2.95
N PHE A 217 15.86 -10.98 -2.38
CA PHE A 217 16.07 -11.14 -0.95
C PHE A 217 16.70 -9.88 -0.37
N HIS A 218 16.40 -9.62 0.90
CA HIS A 218 17.05 -8.59 1.70
C HIS A 218 18.09 -9.26 2.59
N CYS A 219 19.35 -8.87 2.44
CA CYS A 219 20.49 -9.51 3.05
C CYS A 219 21.03 -8.66 4.20
N ARG A 220 21.23 -9.28 5.36
CA ARG A 220 21.67 -8.60 6.59
C ARG A 220 23.19 -8.43 6.67
N ARG A 221 23.97 -9.40 6.21
CA ARG A 221 25.45 -9.30 6.24
C ARG A 221 26.03 -8.72 4.97
N GLY A 222 25.30 -8.88 3.87
CA GLY A 222 25.56 -8.28 2.59
C GLY A 222 25.19 -9.20 1.44
N VAL A 223 25.57 -8.76 0.25
CA VAL A 223 25.27 -9.45 -1.00
C VAL A 223 26.60 -9.87 -1.62
N SER A 224 26.61 -11.01 -2.30
CA SER A 224 27.76 -11.45 -3.10
C SER A 224 28.17 -10.41 -4.15
N ASP A 225 29.42 -10.47 -4.61
CA ASP A 225 29.96 -9.56 -5.64
C ASP A 225 29.14 -9.55 -6.94
N ASP A 226 28.48 -10.66 -7.27
CA ASP A 226 27.59 -10.79 -8.43
C ASP A 226 26.14 -10.35 -8.16
N GLY A 227 25.80 -10.00 -6.93
CA GLY A 227 24.48 -9.48 -6.56
C GLY A 227 23.38 -10.54 -6.44
N GLU A 228 23.71 -11.83 -6.52
CA GLU A 228 22.70 -12.89 -6.67
C GLU A 228 22.30 -13.58 -5.37
N VAL A 229 23.17 -13.58 -4.34
CA VAL A 229 22.93 -14.31 -3.09
C VAL A 229 23.31 -13.48 -1.87
N CYS A 230 22.64 -13.75 -0.73
CA CYS A 230 23.05 -13.22 0.56
C CYS A 230 24.29 -13.96 1.08
N VAL A 231 25.18 -13.24 1.77
CA VAL A 231 26.37 -13.77 2.44
C VAL A 231 26.25 -13.72 3.96
#